data_AF-A0A8D0G5Z5-F1
#
_entry.id   AF-A0A8D0G5Z5-F1
#
_cell.length_a   1.000
_cell.length_b   1.000
_cell.length_c   1.000
_cell.angle_alpha   90.00
_cell.angle_beta   90.00
_cell.angle_gamma   90.00
#
_symmetry.space_group_name_H-M   'P 1'
#
loop_
_entity.id
_entity.type
_entity.pdbx_description
1 polymer ?
#
loop_
_entity_poly.entity_id
_entity_poly.type
_entity_poly.pdbx_seq_one_letter_code
_entity_poly.pdbx_strand_id
1 'polypeptide(L)'
;MELLAPMRLYTLSKRHFVLVFVVFFICFGLTVFIGIAGPNAIESTVQPSKSDGSKVRWTFNSSSPSLSTYNQQLWLTCIIQLRAVEGAEMKIDVPMTVQIWGVVEDASVSYVNNQIYKPIRKSICKEKCAEIIVAHLGYLNYTQYHVMVVFHNKNSSIKNVDFKN
;
A
#
# COMPACT_ATOMS: atom_id res chain seq x y z
N MET A 1 -6.00 -6.73 -50.97
CA MET A 1 -4.88 -7.67 -50.79
C MET A 1 -4.35 -7.46 -49.38
N GLU A 2 -4.71 -8.32 -48.44
CA GLU A 2 -4.16 -8.29 -47.09
C GLU A 2 -3.05 -9.33 -46.98
N LEU A 3 -1.82 -8.85 -46.73
CA LEU A 3 -0.66 -9.68 -46.44
C LEU A 3 -0.75 -10.14 -44.98
N LEU A 4 -1.43 -11.26 -44.73
CA LEU A 4 -1.32 -11.97 -43.45
C LEU A 4 0.10 -12.53 -43.37
N ALA A 5 0.99 -11.83 -42.67
CA ALA A 5 2.35 -12.28 -42.42
C ALA A 5 2.30 -13.66 -41.72
N PRO A 6 2.80 -14.74 -42.35
CA PRO A 6 2.71 -16.06 -41.74
C PRO A 6 3.56 -16.08 -40.47
N MET A 7 2.94 -16.40 -39.33
CA MET A 7 3.68 -16.58 -38.08
C MET A 7 4.74 -17.67 -38.28
N ARG A 8 6.00 -17.32 -38.01
CA ARG A 8 7.17 -18.20 -38.25
C ARG A 8 7.12 -19.55 -37.53
N LEU A 9 6.23 -19.69 -36.54
CA LEU A 9 5.98 -20.95 -35.86
C LEU A 9 5.39 -22.02 -36.80
N TYR A 10 4.56 -21.64 -37.78
CA TYR A 10 3.94 -22.56 -38.73
C TYR A 10 4.87 -23.01 -39.86
N THR A 11 6.00 -22.32 -40.04
CA THR A 11 7.03 -22.66 -41.05
C THR A 11 8.13 -23.56 -40.50
N LEU A 12 8.11 -23.90 -39.20
CA LEU A 12 9.10 -24.77 -38.56
C LEU A 12 8.76 -26.24 -38.77
N SER A 13 9.80 -27.07 -38.93
CA SER A 13 9.60 -28.52 -39.01
C SER A 13 9.08 -29.07 -37.68
N LYS A 14 8.32 -30.17 -37.71
CA LYS A 14 7.68 -30.79 -36.52
C LYS A 14 8.65 -30.97 -35.34
N ARG A 15 9.93 -31.29 -35.60
CA ARG A 15 10.96 -31.47 -34.57
C ARG A 15 11.36 -30.15 -33.90
N HIS A 16 11.49 -29.07 -34.67
CA HIS A 16 11.82 -27.75 -34.11
C HIS A 16 10.65 -27.17 -33.32
N PHE A 17 9.42 -27.37 -33.79
CA PHE A 17 8.23 -26.97 -33.06
C PHE A 17 8.21 -27.59 -31.65
N VAL A 18 8.38 -28.92 -31.55
CA VAL A 18 8.40 -29.62 -30.26
C VAL A 18 9.55 -29.15 -29.36
N LEU A 19 10.74 -28.94 -29.91
CA LEU A 19 11.91 -28.48 -29.15
C LEU A 19 11.66 -27.11 -28.51
N VAL A 20 11.05 -26.16 -29.24
CA VAL A 20 10.72 -24.83 -28.71
C VAL A 20 9.77 -24.92 -27.52
N PHE A 21 8.75 -25.78 -27.57
CA PHE A 21 7.85 -26.00 -26.44
C PHE A 21 8.56 -26.64 -25.25
N VAL A 22 9.40 -27.65 -25.47
CA VAL A 22 10.16 -28.29 -24.39
C VAL A 22 11.07 -27.28 -23.69
N VAL A 23 11.84 -26.49 -24.44
CA VAL A 23 12.70 -25.45 -23.87
C VAL A 23 11.87 -24.39 -23.14
N PHE A 24 10.74 -23.97 -23.71
CA PHE A 24 9.82 -23.05 -23.06
C PHE A 24 9.34 -23.57 -21.70
N PHE A 25 8.90 -24.83 -21.60
CA PHE A 25 8.45 -25.40 -20.34
C PHE A 25 9.58 -25.56 -19.31
N ILE A 26 10.80 -25.87 -19.75
CA ILE A 26 11.98 -25.90 -18.87
C ILE A 26 12.25 -24.49 -18.30
N CYS A 27 12.33 -23.47 -19.15
CA CYS A 27 12.55 -22.09 -18.71
C CYS A 27 11.41 -21.58 -17.83
N PHE A 28 10.16 -21.84 -18.21
CA PHE A 28 8.98 -21.47 -17.42
C PHE A 28 9.00 -22.14 -16.05
N GLY A 29 9.28 -23.45 -15.99
CA GLY A 29 9.45 -24.18 -14.74
C GLY A 29 10.50 -23.54 -13.85
N LEU A 30 11.69 -23.23 -14.38
CA LEU A 30 12.75 -22.54 -13.65
C LEU A 30 12.30 -21.18 -13.11
N THR A 31 11.60 -20.37 -13.92
CA THR A 31 11.08 -19.07 -13.46
C THR A 31 10.06 -19.19 -12.34
N VAL A 32 9.18 -20.20 -12.39
CA VAL A 32 8.20 -20.46 -11.33
C VAL A 32 8.89 -20.88 -10.04
N PHE A 33 9.89 -21.79 -10.11
CA PHE A 33 10.64 -22.21 -8.92
C PHE A 33 11.40 -21.04 -8.27
N ILE A 34 12.02 -20.18 -9.08
CA ILE A 34 12.69 -18.97 -8.58
C ILE A 34 11.68 -18.02 -7.94
N GLY A 35 10.51 -17.84 -8.55
CA GLY A 35 9.45 -16.98 -8.01
C GLY A 35 8.90 -17.46 -6.66
N ILE A 36 8.78 -18.78 -6.46
CA ILE A 36 8.32 -19.36 -5.19
C ILE A 36 9.39 -19.28 -4.10
N ALA A 37 10.67 -19.45 -4.48
CA ALA A 37 11.80 -19.36 -3.54
C ALA A 37 12.24 -17.92 -3.22
N GLY A 38 11.74 -16.93 -3.96
CA GLY A 38 12.08 -15.53 -3.79
C GLY A 38 11.49 -14.91 -2.51
N PRO A 39 12.06 -13.79 -2.03
CA PRO A 39 11.48 -13.05 -0.91
C PRO A 39 10.10 -12.47 -1.28
N ASN A 40 9.28 -12.21 -0.26
CA ASN A 40 7.95 -11.63 -0.45
C ASN A 40 8.05 -10.29 -1.19
N ALA A 41 7.19 -10.09 -2.20
CA ALA A 41 7.16 -8.87 -2.99
C ALA A 41 6.64 -7.64 -2.21
N ILE A 42 5.95 -7.87 -1.09
CA ILE A 42 5.36 -6.82 -0.25
C ILE A 42 5.69 -7.13 1.20
N GLU A 43 6.33 -6.17 1.86
CA GLU A 43 6.47 -6.15 3.31
C GLU A 43 5.34 -5.29 3.88
N SER A 44 4.70 -5.73 4.95
CA SER A 44 3.66 -4.94 5.60
C SER A 44 3.70 -5.03 7.10
N THR A 45 3.63 -3.90 7.78
CA THR A 45 3.60 -3.82 9.25
C THR A 45 2.29 -3.19 9.72
N VAL A 46 1.58 -3.89 10.61
CA VAL A 46 0.35 -3.39 11.23
C VAL A 46 0.69 -2.77 12.58
N GLN A 47 0.32 -1.50 12.76
CA GLN A 47 0.46 -0.80 14.04
C GLN A 47 -0.93 -0.49 14.61
N PRO A 48 -1.34 -1.15 15.71
CA PRO A 48 -2.57 -0.82 16.41
C PRO A 48 -2.36 0.51 17.14
N SER A 49 -3.21 1.49 16.87
CA SER A 49 -3.18 2.73 17.65
C SER A 49 -4.18 2.66 18.79
N LYS A 50 -3.69 2.76 20.03
CA LYS A 50 -4.54 2.86 21.22
C LYS A 50 -5.27 4.19 21.21
N SER A 51 -6.60 4.16 21.25
CA SER A 51 -7.41 5.37 21.36
C SER A 51 -7.42 5.88 22.80
N ASP A 52 -7.03 7.13 22.99
CA ASP A 52 -7.38 7.90 24.19
C ASP A 52 -8.67 8.65 23.89
N GLY A 53 -9.78 8.14 24.41
CA GLY A 53 -11.16 8.39 23.95
C GLY A 53 -11.73 9.78 24.18
N SER A 54 -10.91 10.82 24.35
CA SER A 54 -11.32 12.18 24.71
C SER A 54 -10.94 13.27 23.70
N LYS A 55 -10.12 12.99 22.68
CA LYS A 55 -9.59 14.04 21.79
C LYS A 55 -10.35 14.11 20.46
N VAL A 56 -10.92 15.28 20.17
CA VAL A 56 -11.51 15.70 18.88
C VAL A 56 -10.52 15.60 17.70
N ARG A 57 -9.22 15.56 18.03
CA ARG A 57 -8.11 15.48 17.09
C ARG A 57 -7.26 14.27 17.44
N TRP A 58 -7.21 13.29 16.53
CA TRP A 58 -6.43 12.08 16.73
C TRP A 58 -5.16 12.12 15.89
N THR A 59 -4.01 11.93 16.53
CA THR A 59 -2.69 12.03 15.89
C THR A 59 -2.00 10.68 15.93
N PHE A 60 -1.67 10.15 14.76
CA PHE A 60 -0.84 8.96 14.63
C PHE A 60 0.54 9.35 14.15
N ASN A 61 1.56 9.00 14.93
CA ASN A 61 2.96 9.17 14.55
C ASN A 61 3.56 7.78 14.39
N SER A 62 3.96 7.43 13.18
CA SER A 62 4.75 6.23 12.94
C SER A 62 5.97 6.52 12.09
N SER A 63 6.97 5.67 12.26
CA SER A 63 8.13 5.60 11.40
C SER A 63 7.97 4.38 10.50
N SER A 64 8.31 4.51 9.23
CA SER A 64 8.48 3.35 8.35
C SER A 64 9.62 2.48 8.87
N PRO A 65 9.63 1.17 8.52
CA PRO A 65 10.84 0.37 8.53
C PRO A 65 11.96 1.05 7.73
N SER A 66 13.20 0.60 7.93
CA SER A 66 14.33 1.04 7.12
C SER A 66 14.14 0.60 5.67
N LEU A 67 13.98 1.56 4.78
CA LEU A 67 13.79 1.36 3.35
C LEU A 67 15.14 1.37 2.64
N SER A 68 15.27 0.48 1.66
CA SER A 68 16.37 0.43 0.70
C SER A 68 15.92 0.89 -0.69
N THR A 69 16.86 1.05 -1.62
CA THR A 69 16.61 1.38 -3.03
C THR A 69 15.77 0.34 -3.79
N TYR A 70 15.60 -0.87 -3.23
CA TYR A 70 14.71 -1.89 -3.77
C TYR A 70 13.22 -1.59 -3.49
N ASN A 71 12.93 -0.76 -2.48
CA ASN A 71 11.58 -0.33 -2.18
C ASN A 71 11.18 0.77 -3.15
N GLN A 72 10.20 0.49 -4.02
CA GLN A 72 9.77 1.44 -5.03
C GLN A 72 8.63 2.33 -4.56
N GLN A 73 7.79 1.81 -3.66
CA GLN A 73 6.56 2.47 -3.22
C GLN A 73 6.36 2.27 -1.73
N LEU A 74 5.75 3.26 -1.08
CA LEU A 74 5.29 3.17 0.30
C LEU A 74 3.81 3.53 0.34
N TRP A 75 3.01 2.63 0.92
CA TRP A 75 1.58 2.78 1.05
C TRP A 75 1.27 2.91 2.54
N LEU A 76 0.48 3.90 2.93
CA LEU A 76 -0.08 3.96 4.27
C LEU A 76 -1.59 3.82 4.16
N THR A 77 -2.12 2.78 4.75
CA THR A 77 -3.56 2.54 4.83
C THR A 77 -4.03 2.52 6.28
N CYS A 78 -5.32 2.78 6.48
CA CYS A 78 -5.92 2.64 7.79
C CYS A 78 -7.28 1.94 7.73
N ILE A 79 -7.63 1.28 8.83
CA ILE A 79 -8.93 0.65 9.06
C ILE A 79 -9.51 1.28 10.32
N ILE A 80 -10.65 1.94 10.17
CA ILE A 80 -11.35 2.61 11.27
C ILE A 80 -12.37 1.62 11.85
N GLN A 81 -12.33 1.43 13.16
CA GLN A 81 -13.31 0.64 13.90
C GLN A 81 -14.27 1.59 14.62
N LEU A 82 -15.58 1.37 14.47
CA LEU A 82 -16.60 2.17 15.13
C LEU A 82 -17.05 1.49 16.44
N ARG A 83 -17.51 2.29 17.41
CA ARG A 83 -18.27 1.80 18.57
C ARG A 83 -19.62 1.31 18.04
N ALA A 84 -20.01 0.12 18.47
CA ALA A 84 -21.12 -0.66 17.91
C ALA A 84 -22.31 0.20 17.46
N VAL A 85 -22.53 0.23 16.15
CA VAL A 85 -23.77 0.70 15.53
C VAL A 85 -24.40 -0.56 14.95
N GLU A 86 -25.54 -0.98 15.51
CA GLU A 86 -26.22 -2.20 15.08
C GLU A 86 -26.59 -2.14 13.60
N GLY A 87 -26.06 -3.08 12.81
CA GLY A 87 -26.57 -3.53 11.51
C GLY A 87 -26.59 -2.56 10.33
N ALA A 88 -26.45 -1.25 10.55
CA ALA A 88 -26.58 -0.24 9.49
C ALA A 88 -25.23 0.05 8.82
N GLU A 89 -25.19 -0.10 7.49
CA GLU A 89 -24.09 0.43 6.68
C GLU A 89 -24.15 1.95 6.66
N MET A 90 -23.17 2.60 7.29
CA MET A 90 -23.06 4.06 7.29
C MET A 90 -21.92 4.51 6.38
N LYS A 91 -22.20 5.50 5.53
CA LYS A 91 -21.17 6.22 4.77
C LYS A 91 -20.68 7.38 5.63
N ILE A 92 -19.37 7.41 5.90
CA ILE A 92 -18.74 8.44 6.71
C ILE A 92 -17.72 9.17 5.85
N ASP A 93 -17.75 10.50 5.92
CA ASP A 93 -16.67 11.34 5.42
C ASP A 93 -15.61 11.46 6.50
N VAL A 94 -14.39 11.06 6.16
CA VAL A 94 -13.25 11.07 7.08
C VAL A 94 -12.29 12.17 6.66
N PRO A 95 -12.46 13.41 7.17
CA PRO A 95 -11.50 14.47 6.94
C PRO A 95 -10.25 14.22 7.79
N MET A 96 -9.11 14.12 7.12
CA MET A 96 -7.83 13.95 7.79
C MET A 96 -6.81 14.95 7.25
N THR A 97 -5.73 15.14 7.98
CA THR A 97 -4.57 15.93 7.59
C THR A 97 -3.35 15.05 7.71
N VAL A 98 -2.61 14.87 6.62
CA VAL A 98 -1.42 14.02 6.59
C VAL A 98 -0.19 14.90 6.43
N GLN A 99 0.84 14.65 7.22
CA GLN A 99 2.17 15.25 7.12
C GLN A 99 3.21 14.12 7.06
N ILE A 100 4.21 14.27 6.21
CA ILE A 100 5.22 13.24 5.94
C ILE A 100 6.59 13.90 5.99
N TRP A 101 7.57 13.23 6.60
CA TRP A 101 8.96 13.70 6.68
C TRP A 101 9.92 12.58 6.27
N GLY A 102 11.00 12.92 5.58
CA GLY A 102 12.07 12.00 5.23
C GLY A 102 13.28 12.20 6.14
N VAL A 103 13.81 11.11 6.69
CA VAL A 103 14.99 11.14 7.58
C VAL A 103 16.25 10.99 6.74
N VAL A 104 17.21 11.91 6.95
CA VAL A 104 18.54 11.86 6.31
C VAL A 104 19.50 11.04 7.18
N GLU A 105 20.56 10.52 6.60
CA GLU A 105 21.58 9.69 7.27
C GLU A 105 22.17 10.31 8.54
N ASP A 106 22.24 11.65 8.63
CA ASP A 106 22.68 12.37 9.84
C ASP A 106 21.65 12.36 10.99
N ALA A 107 20.60 11.53 10.91
CA ALA A 107 19.41 11.53 11.76
C ALA A 107 18.68 12.89 11.81
N SER A 108 19.07 13.83 10.95
CA SER A 108 18.38 15.10 10.78
C SER A 108 17.12 14.88 9.94
N VAL A 109 16.00 15.37 10.44
CA VAL A 109 14.72 15.25 9.73
C VAL A 109 14.70 16.30 8.63
N SER A 110 14.81 15.88 7.38
CA SER A 110 14.59 16.78 6.24
C SER A 110 13.10 16.91 5.97
N TYR A 111 12.63 18.14 5.84
CA TYR A 111 11.23 18.42 5.52
C TYR A 111 10.96 18.12 4.04
N VAL A 112 10.70 16.85 3.76
CA VAL A 112 10.26 16.42 2.45
C VAL A 112 8.80 16.76 2.34
N ASN A 113 8.54 17.93 1.74
CA ASN A 113 7.21 18.31 1.31
C ASN A 113 6.24 18.48 2.49
N ASN A 114 6.13 19.71 3.01
CA ASN A 114 5.09 20.12 3.96
C ASN A 114 3.70 20.14 3.27
N GLN A 115 3.38 19.12 2.47
CA GLN A 115 2.08 18.94 1.87
C GLN A 115 1.17 18.38 2.94
N ILE A 116 0.52 19.34 3.60
CA ILE A 116 -0.67 19.13 4.41
C ILE A 116 -1.76 18.66 3.44
N TYR A 117 -1.79 17.36 3.17
CA TYR A 117 -2.89 16.78 2.41
C TYR A 117 -4.11 16.76 3.32
N LYS A 118 -5.20 17.38 2.86
CA LYS A 118 -6.50 17.29 3.54
C LYS A 118 -7.46 16.36 2.79
N PRO A 119 -7.17 15.06 2.66
CA PRO A 119 -8.08 14.18 1.95
C PRO A 119 -9.35 14.02 2.77
N ILE A 120 -10.48 14.13 2.08
CA ILE A 120 -11.78 13.69 2.57
C ILE A 120 -12.07 12.40 1.82
N ARG A 121 -12.16 11.30 2.56
CA ARG A 121 -12.46 9.98 1.99
C ARG A 121 -13.83 9.52 2.46
N LYS A 122 -14.64 9.05 1.51
CA LYS A 122 -15.90 8.35 1.78
C LYS A 122 -15.57 6.90 2.09
N SER A 123 -15.85 6.47 3.31
CA SER A 123 -15.71 5.07 3.71
C SER A 123 -17.07 4.49 4.06
N ILE A 124 -17.33 3.27 3.59
CA ILE A 124 -18.48 2.47 4.01
C ILE A 124 -18.08 1.74 5.28
N CYS A 125 -18.88 1.89 6.33
CA CYS A 125 -18.60 1.35 7.65
C CYS A 125 -19.77 0.52 8.18
N LYS A 126 -19.44 -0.65 8.74
CA LYS A 126 -20.29 -1.41 9.66
C LYS A 126 -19.68 -1.27 11.05
N GLU A 127 -19.25 -2.37 11.66
CA GLU A 127 -18.38 -2.35 12.85
C GLU A 127 -16.94 -1.93 12.50
N LYS A 128 -16.46 -2.37 11.34
CA LYS A 128 -15.17 -1.97 10.74
C LYS A 128 -15.45 -1.29 9.40
N CYS A 129 -14.73 -0.21 9.13
CA CYS A 129 -14.76 0.46 7.84
C CYS A 129 -13.91 -0.29 6.81
N ALA A 130 -14.23 -0.10 5.52
CA ALA A 130 -13.34 -0.49 4.43
C ALA A 130 -11.98 0.19 4.57
N GLU A 131 -10.92 -0.48 4.13
CA GLU A 131 -9.54 0.03 4.17
C GLU A 131 -9.42 1.33 3.36
N ILE A 132 -8.80 2.34 3.97
CA ILE A 132 -8.65 3.68 3.40
C ILE A 132 -7.18 3.92 3.11
N ILE A 133 -6.86 4.34 1.88
CA ILE A 133 -5.52 4.81 1.54
C ILE A 133 -5.34 6.23 2.09
N VAL A 134 -4.44 6.35 3.07
CA VAL A 134 -4.09 7.60 3.76
C VAL A 134 -3.03 8.37 2.98
N ALA A 135 -1.96 7.68 2.60
CA ALA A 135 -0.88 8.24 1.81
C ALA A 135 -0.28 7.18 0.87
N HIS A 136 0.30 7.66 -0.23
CA HIS A 136 1.02 6.84 -1.19
C HIS A 136 2.21 7.64 -1.72
N LEU A 137 3.42 7.11 -1.52
CA LEU A 137 4.64 7.63 -2.11
C LEU A 137 5.06 6.68 -3.23
N GLY A 138 5.01 7.16 -4.47
CA GLY A 138 5.42 6.39 -5.65
C GLY A 138 6.93 6.41 -5.92
N TYR A 139 7.70 7.14 -5.12
CA TYR A 139 9.15 7.22 -5.21
C TYR A 139 9.74 7.50 -3.82
N LEU A 140 10.82 6.79 -3.48
CA LEU A 140 11.42 6.81 -2.15
C LEU A 140 12.86 7.32 -2.22
N ASN A 141 13.08 8.52 -1.68
CA ASN A 141 14.40 9.20 -1.63
C ASN A 141 15.13 9.04 -0.30
N TYR A 142 14.46 8.54 0.73
CA TYR A 142 14.95 8.48 2.09
C TYR A 142 14.87 7.06 2.61
N THR A 143 15.81 6.72 3.50
CA THR A 143 15.86 5.40 4.15
C THR A 143 14.79 5.24 5.21
N GLN A 144 14.18 6.33 5.69
CA GLN A 144 13.07 6.26 6.64
C GLN A 144 12.12 7.45 6.44
N TYR A 145 10.83 7.19 6.63
CA TYR A 145 9.80 8.22 6.63
C TYR A 145 9.06 8.25 7.96
N HIS A 146 8.84 9.45 8.48
CA HIS A 146 7.89 9.68 9.56
C HIS A 146 6.58 10.19 8.98
N VAL A 147 5.47 9.65 9.44
CA VAL A 147 4.15 10.09 9.01
C VAL A 147 3.34 10.50 10.24
N MET A 148 2.74 11.69 10.16
CA MET A 148 1.76 12.18 11.10
C MET A 148 0.40 12.28 10.43
N VAL A 149 -0.59 11.56 10.95
CA VAL A 149 -1.96 11.63 10.47
C VAL A 149 -2.84 12.22 11.55
N VAL A 150 -3.55 13.28 11.20
CA VAL A 150 -4.44 14.02 12.08
C VAL A 150 -5.88 13.86 11.59
N PHE A 151 -6.73 13.17 12.35
CA PHE A 151 -8.14 13.03 12.01
C PHE A 151 -8.94 14.15 12.66
N HIS A 152 -9.76 14.82 11.86
CA HIS A 152 -10.64 15.91 12.31
C HIS A 152 -12.06 15.37 12.48
N ASN A 153 -12.26 14.51 13.46
CA ASN A 153 -13.57 13.91 13.65
C ASN A 153 -14.42 14.75 14.62
N LYS A 154 -15.62 15.13 14.19
CA LYS A 154 -16.61 15.79 15.05
C LYS A 154 -17.51 14.81 15.82
N ASN A 155 -17.43 13.51 15.51
CA ASN A 155 -18.35 12.47 15.99
C ASN A 155 -17.65 11.43 16.87
N SER A 156 -18.14 11.17 18.08
CA SER A 156 -17.48 10.34 19.11
C SER A 156 -17.54 8.81 18.89
N SER A 157 -17.89 8.35 17.68
CA SER A 157 -18.18 6.94 17.39
C SER A 157 -16.95 6.13 16.96
N ILE A 158 -15.76 6.72 16.81
CA ILE A 158 -14.55 5.95 16.47
C ILE A 158 -14.00 5.28 17.74
N LYS A 159 -13.83 3.96 17.68
CA LYS A 159 -13.26 3.13 18.75
C LYS A 159 -11.75 3.02 18.62
N ASN A 160 -11.25 2.60 17.47
CA ASN A 160 -9.83 2.38 17.19
C ASN A 160 -9.55 2.65 15.71
N VAL A 161 -8.29 2.88 15.38
CA VAL A 161 -7.84 2.99 13.99
C VAL A 161 -6.53 2.24 13.89
N ASP A 162 -6.52 1.22 13.05
CA ASP A 162 -5.34 0.39 12.81
C ASP A 162 -4.66 0.89 11.54
N PHE A 163 -3.34 1.05 11.57
CA PHE A 163 -2.56 1.40 10.38
C PHE A 163 -1.79 0.22 9.85
N LYS A 164 -1.64 0.22 8.53
CA LYS A 164 -0.78 -0.70 7.82
C LYS A 164 0.12 0.11 6.89
N ASN A 165 1.42 -0.09 7.01
CA ASN A 165 2.42 0.39 6.06
C ASN A 165 3.15 -0.77 5.39
#